data_AF-A0ABC9B0Q9-F1
#
_entry.id   AF-A0ABC9B0Q9-F1
#
_cell.length_a   1.000
_cell.length_b   1.000
_cell.length_c   1.000
_cell.angle_alpha   90.00
_cell.angle_beta   90.00
_cell.angle_gamma   90.00
#
_symmetry.space_group_name_H-M   'P 1'
#
loop_
_entity.id
_entity.type
_entity.pdbx_description
1 polymer ?
#
loop_
_entity_poly.entity_id
_entity_poly.type
_entity_poly.pdbx_seq_one_letter_code
_entity_poly.pdbx_strand_id
1 'polypeptide(L)'
;MRSPRGGICRAAAGGGGAQEHVDLIPGIPDDVAVDCLARVPHASHRALRRVCRGWRSAAAAPSFASARAAAAANEDLVYMLQFGNPSAASDADKDDAPANAPAYGVAVYNVTTGEWRREPGAPPVVPVFAQCAAVGASVAIIGGWDPRSFEPVADVHVLDASTGTWRRASPMASPRSFFACAEAGGKIYVAGGHDKHKNALKTAEAYDPVADAWDPLPDMSEERDECDGMATVAGDRFLAVSGYRTARQGGFERDAEWFDPAARAWRRLERVRAPPSAAHVVVKGKVWCIEGTAVMEWIGMRRGWREVGPYPPGLKAGTARAVCVGGGEKVVVTGAVDGEEGGGRHAIWVFDVKGKSWTVVRPPPEFAGFVFSVASVRI
;
A
#
# COMPACT_ATOMS: atom_id res chain seq x y z
N MET A 1 -29.39 85.42 2.35
CA MET A 1 -30.57 84.76 2.93
C MET A 1 -30.42 83.25 2.79
N ARG A 2 -30.58 82.54 3.92
CA ARG A 2 -30.95 81.11 4.09
C ARG A 2 -29.98 80.00 3.62
N SER A 3 -29.41 79.32 4.62
CA SER A 3 -29.17 77.86 4.62
C SER A 3 -30.51 77.10 4.73
N PRO A 4 -30.59 75.79 4.37
CA PRO A 4 -30.47 74.77 5.42
C PRO A 4 -29.76 73.44 5.02
N ARG A 5 -29.00 72.93 6.02
CA ARG A 5 -28.73 71.54 6.47
C ARG A 5 -29.16 70.32 5.63
N GLY A 6 -28.24 69.33 5.59
CA GLY A 6 -28.55 67.92 5.90
C GLY A 6 -27.91 66.86 4.99
N GLY A 7 -27.13 65.93 5.55
CA GLY A 7 -26.80 64.67 4.87
C GLY A 7 -25.41 64.09 5.13
N ILE A 8 -25.23 63.49 6.30
CA ILE A 8 -24.08 62.64 6.66
C ILE A 8 -24.17 61.33 5.85
N CYS A 9 -23.08 60.91 5.20
CA CYS A 9 -22.77 59.48 4.98
C CYS A 9 -21.27 59.31 4.73
N ARG A 10 -20.56 58.87 5.78
CA ARG A 10 -19.26 58.22 5.69
C ARG A 10 -19.41 56.94 4.86
N ALA A 11 -18.76 56.85 3.70
CA ALA A 11 -18.44 55.57 3.09
C ALA A 11 -17.02 55.19 3.54
N ALA A 12 -16.95 54.14 4.34
CA ALA A 12 -15.73 53.59 4.91
C ALA A 12 -14.72 53.23 3.82
N ALA A 13 -13.47 53.62 4.05
CA ALA A 13 -12.32 53.05 3.38
C ALA A 13 -12.35 51.52 3.58
N GLY A 14 -12.30 50.78 2.48
CA GLY A 14 -12.19 49.34 2.49
C GLY A 14 -10.92 48.92 3.21
N GLY A 15 -11.09 48.30 4.39
CA GLY A 15 -10.04 47.57 5.08
C GLY A 15 -9.67 46.34 4.26
N GLY A 16 -8.71 46.48 3.35
CA GLY A 16 -7.93 45.36 2.88
C GLY A 16 -7.10 44.88 4.06
N GLY A 17 -7.63 43.91 4.81
CA GLY A 17 -6.87 43.23 5.86
C GLY A 17 -5.67 42.56 5.21
N ALA A 18 -4.49 43.17 5.34
CA ALA A 18 -3.23 42.48 5.16
C ALA A 18 -3.27 41.32 6.14
N GLN A 19 -3.36 40.10 5.61
CA GLN A 19 -3.30 38.90 6.41
C GLN A 19 -1.92 38.90 7.06
N GLU A 20 -1.84 39.25 8.35
CA GLU A 20 -0.58 39.25 9.10
C GLU A 20 0.06 37.88 8.92
N HIS A 21 1.24 37.87 8.27
CA HIS A 21 2.04 36.68 8.13
C HIS A 21 2.53 36.31 9.54
N VAL A 22 2.17 35.10 9.96
CA VAL A 22 2.55 34.55 11.25
C VAL A 22 3.64 33.52 10.98
N ASP A 23 4.85 33.79 11.48
CA ASP A 23 5.98 32.88 11.39
C ASP A 23 5.59 31.48 11.88
N LEU A 24 6.09 30.45 11.20
CA LEU A 24 5.93 29.07 11.66
C LEU A 24 6.58 28.86 13.03
N ILE A 25 7.78 29.37 13.22
CA ILE A 25 8.49 29.37 14.51
C ILE A 25 8.96 30.80 14.77
N PRO A 26 8.55 31.43 15.89
CA PRO A 26 8.89 32.82 16.16
C PRO A 26 10.40 33.09 16.07
N GLY A 27 10.79 34.06 15.22
CA GLY A 27 12.18 34.47 15.05
C GLY A 27 13.01 33.57 14.11
N ILE A 28 12.39 32.61 13.42
CA ILE A 28 13.04 31.75 12.43
C ILE A 28 12.35 31.92 11.07
N PRO A 29 13.09 32.12 9.96
CA PRO A 29 12.52 32.11 8.62
C PRO A 29 11.75 30.81 8.32
N ASP A 30 10.62 30.92 7.61
CA ASP A 30 9.72 29.78 7.38
C ASP A 30 10.38 28.59 6.65
N ASP A 31 11.36 28.85 5.78
CA ASP A 31 12.12 27.80 5.09
C ASP A 31 12.98 26.99 6.07
N VAL A 32 13.67 27.66 6.99
CA VAL A 32 14.43 27.01 8.07
C VAL A 32 13.49 26.32 9.05
N ALA A 33 12.34 26.92 9.36
CA ALA A 33 11.33 26.30 10.20
C ALA A 33 10.81 24.99 9.57
N VAL A 34 10.50 24.98 8.27
CA VAL A 34 10.12 23.77 7.53
C VAL A 34 11.23 22.72 7.58
N ASP A 35 12.49 23.12 7.41
CA ASP A 35 13.64 22.22 7.52
C ASP A 35 13.73 21.57 8.92
N CYS A 36 13.54 22.36 9.99
CA CYS A 36 13.47 21.84 11.36
C CYS A 36 12.30 20.86 11.55
N LEU A 37 11.10 21.23 11.10
CA LEU A 37 9.91 20.37 11.19
C LEU A 37 10.08 19.07 10.39
N ALA A 38 10.77 19.13 9.25
CA ALA A 38 11.03 17.98 8.40
C ALA A 38 11.90 16.92 9.09
N ARG A 39 12.71 17.27 10.09
CA ARG A 39 13.51 16.29 10.86
C ARG A 39 12.72 15.57 11.94
N VAL A 40 11.48 15.99 12.22
CA VAL A 40 10.65 15.32 13.23
C VAL A 40 10.27 13.93 12.74
N PRO A 41 10.43 12.86 13.56
CA PRO A 41 10.05 11.51 13.18
C PRO A 41 8.58 11.38 12.80
N HIS A 42 8.26 10.50 11.85
CA HIS A 42 6.92 10.25 11.33
C HIS A 42 5.91 9.95 12.44
N ALA A 43 6.31 9.15 13.43
CA ALA A 43 5.48 8.84 14.60
C ALA A 43 4.97 10.08 15.35
N SER A 44 5.70 11.20 15.28
CA SER A 44 5.35 12.47 15.92
C SER A 44 4.60 13.44 14.99
N HIS A 45 4.40 13.12 13.71
CA HIS A 45 3.76 14.04 12.75
C HIS A 45 2.32 14.39 13.16
N ARG A 46 1.58 13.44 13.75
CA ARG A 46 0.23 13.71 14.28
C ARG A 46 0.24 14.77 15.38
N ALA A 47 1.23 14.72 16.28
CA ALA A 47 1.41 15.72 17.34
C ALA A 47 1.86 17.06 16.75
N LEU A 48 2.84 17.05 15.84
CA LEU A 48 3.34 18.22 15.12
C LEU A 48 2.20 19.01 14.47
N ARG A 49 1.29 18.34 13.75
CA ARG A 49 0.14 18.97 13.07
C ARG A 49 -0.93 19.53 14.02
N ARG A 50 -0.87 19.19 15.31
CA ARG A 50 -1.79 19.69 16.35
C ARG A 50 -1.27 20.95 17.03
N VAL A 51 0.01 21.29 16.88
CA VAL A 51 0.63 22.46 17.52
C VAL A 51 -0.05 23.76 17.08
N CYS A 52 -0.10 24.01 15.76
CA CYS A 52 -0.79 25.18 15.21
C CYS A 52 -1.25 24.95 13.76
N ARG A 53 -2.06 25.89 13.22
CA ARG A 53 -2.53 25.83 11.83
C ARG A 53 -1.38 25.96 10.83
N GLY A 54 -0.37 26.78 11.13
CA GLY A 54 0.82 26.96 10.29
C GLY A 54 1.59 25.65 10.11
N TRP A 55 1.94 24.97 11.21
CA TRP A 55 2.64 23.68 11.17
C TRP A 55 1.83 22.60 10.48
N ARG A 56 0.50 22.57 10.70
CA ARG A 56 -0.39 21.66 9.99
C ARG A 56 -0.34 21.87 8.47
N SER A 57 -0.41 23.13 8.04
CA SER A 57 -0.38 23.51 6.62
C SER A 57 0.99 23.20 6.01
N ALA A 58 2.07 23.56 6.71
CA ALA A 58 3.44 23.29 6.29
C ALA A 58 3.67 21.78 6.12
N ALA A 59 3.32 20.96 7.11
CA ALA A 59 3.49 19.51 7.07
C ALA A 59 2.58 18.79 6.05
N ALA A 60 1.55 19.44 5.53
CA ALA A 60 0.70 18.91 4.47
C ALA A 60 1.14 19.37 3.07
N ALA A 61 2.08 20.33 2.98
CA ALA A 61 2.53 20.86 1.71
C ALA A 61 3.52 19.89 1.02
N PRO A 62 3.53 19.80 -0.33
CA PRO A 62 4.51 18.97 -1.05
C PRO A 62 5.96 19.34 -0.74
N SER A 63 6.24 20.61 -0.43
CA SER A 63 7.57 21.09 -0.04
C SER A 63 8.10 20.43 1.24
N PHE A 64 7.23 19.96 2.13
CA PHE A 64 7.63 19.26 3.34
C PHE A 64 8.28 17.91 3.02
N ALA A 65 7.68 17.14 2.10
CA ALA A 65 8.27 15.88 1.65
C ALA A 65 9.64 16.10 0.97
N SER A 66 9.78 17.18 0.19
CA SER A 66 11.07 17.56 -0.39
C SER A 66 12.10 17.94 0.68
N ALA A 67 11.71 18.69 1.70
CA ALA A 67 12.58 19.05 2.82
C ALA A 67 13.02 17.81 3.61
N ARG A 68 12.11 16.85 3.85
CA ARG A 68 12.44 15.57 4.50
C ARG A 68 13.46 14.76 3.71
N ALA A 69 13.29 14.68 2.40
CA ALA A 69 14.23 14.01 1.52
C ALA A 69 15.61 14.69 1.55
N ALA A 70 15.67 16.03 1.47
CA ALA A 70 16.92 16.79 1.52
C ALA A 70 17.64 16.64 2.87
N ALA A 71 16.90 16.51 3.96
CA ALA A 71 17.42 16.28 5.30
C ALA A 71 17.82 14.82 5.57
N ALA A 72 17.63 13.90 4.61
CA ALA A 72 17.74 12.45 4.81
C ALA A 72 16.89 11.92 5.98
N ALA A 73 15.76 12.58 6.23
CA ALA A 73 14.84 12.26 7.33
C ALA A 73 13.71 11.31 6.89
N ASN A 74 13.69 10.88 5.63
CA ASN A 74 12.66 9.99 5.12
C ASN A 74 12.66 8.63 5.84
N GLU A 75 11.47 8.17 6.16
CA GLU A 75 11.23 6.89 6.81
C GLU A 75 10.55 5.93 5.84
N ASP A 76 11.01 4.68 5.84
CA ASP A 76 10.48 3.63 5.00
C ASP A 76 9.48 2.79 5.82
N LEU A 77 8.19 2.93 5.49
CA LEU A 77 7.08 2.29 6.19
C LEU A 77 6.52 1.15 5.36
N VAL A 78 6.28 0.00 5.99
CA VAL A 78 5.60 -1.14 5.38
C VAL A 78 4.26 -1.36 6.08
N TYR A 79 3.18 -1.19 5.32
CA TYR A 79 1.80 -1.45 5.73
C TYR A 79 1.44 -2.90 5.40
N MET A 80 0.85 -3.59 6.36
CA MET A 80 0.54 -5.01 6.29
C MET A 80 -0.91 -5.26 6.71
N LEU A 81 -1.67 -5.94 5.84
CA LEU A 81 -2.97 -6.46 6.20
C LEU A 81 -2.77 -7.81 6.88
N GLN A 82 -2.88 -7.78 8.20
CA GLN A 82 -2.39 -8.84 9.07
C GLN A 82 -3.53 -9.43 9.89
N PHE A 83 -3.55 -10.75 9.97
CA PHE A 83 -4.39 -11.51 10.89
C PHE A 83 -3.93 -11.26 12.34
N GLY A 84 -4.83 -10.84 13.22
CA GLY A 84 -4.55 -10.68 14.64
C GLY A 84 -4.12 -12.00 15.26
N ASN A 85 -3.00 -12.03 15.98
CA ASN A 85 -2.53 -13.26 16.59
C ASN A 85 -3.45 -13.64 17.78
N PRO A 86 -4.25 -14.73 17.69
CA PRO A 86 -5.20 -15.08 18.74
C PRO A 86 -4.52 -15.43 20.06
N SER A 87 -3.27 -15.92 20.00
CA SER A 87 -2.47 -16.25 21.19
C SER A 87 -1.92 -15.02 21.94
N ALA A 88 -2.00 -13.83 21.33
CA ALA A 88 -1.60 -12.57 21.93
C ALA A 88 -2.79 -11.64 22.24
N ALA A 89 -4.02 -12.06 21.95
CA ALA A 89 -5.23 -11.29 22.24
C ALA A 89 -5.48 -11.23 23.76
N SER A 90 -5.77 -10.02 24.26
CA SER A 90 -6.14 -9.85 25.67
C SER A 90 -7.55 -10.39 25.93
N ASP A 91 -7.88 -10.75 27.17
CA ASP A 91 -9.23 -11.24 27.52
C ASP A 91 -10.34 -10.21 27.22
N ALA A 92 -10.00 -8.92 27.15
CA ALA A 92 -10.93 -7.84 26.78
C ALA A 92 -11.26 -7.77 25.28
N ASP A 93 -10.41 -8.35 24.41
CA ASP A 93 -10.64 -8.36 22.95
C ASP A 93 -11.60 -9.48 22.50
N LYS A 94 -12.01 -10.36 23.42
CA LYS A 94 -12.87 -11.51 23.14
C LYS A 94 -14.37 -11.20 23.14
N ASP A 95 -14.76 -10.05 23.69
CA ASP A 95 -16.18 -9.73 23.96
C ASP A 95 -16.90 -8.97 22.82
N ASP A 96 -16.17 -8.34 21.88
CA ASP A 96 -16.76 -7.47 20.85
C ASP A 96 -16.75 -8.03 19.41
N ALA A 97 -16.08 -9.17 19.18
CA ALA A 97 -16.09 -9.87 17.90
C ALA A 97 -17.04 -11.08 17.96
N PRO A 98 -17.78 -11.43 16.89
CA PRO A 98 -18.40 -12.76 16.82
C PRO A 98 -17.30 -13.79 17.09
N ALA A 99 -17.53 -14.73 18.01
CA ALA A 99 -16.50 -15.62 18.58
C ALA A 99 -15.63 -16.40 17.57
N ASN A 100 -15.95 -16.34 16.26
CA ASN A 100 -15.25 -17.00 15.16
C ASN A 100 -14.87 -16.06 13.98
N ALA A 101 -15.04 -14.73 14.07
CA ALA A 101 -14.69 -13.84 12.97
C ALA A 101 -13.19 -13.51 12.96
N PRO A 102 -12.48 -13.66 11.83
CA PRO A 102 -11.06 -13.33 11.74
C PRO A 102 -10.83 -11.81 11.89
N ALA A 103 -10.06 -11.42 12.91
CA ALA A 103 -9.73 -10.01 13.16
C ALA A 103 -8.51 -9.58 12.33
N TYR A 104 -8.74 -9.03 11.14
CA TYR A 104 -7.68 -8.38 10.36
C TYR A 104 -7.45 -6.97 10.88
N GLY A 105 -6.18 -6.55 10.90
CA GLY A 105 -5.77 -5.20 11.23
C GLY A 105 -4.67 -4.71 10.32
N VAL A 106 -4.45 -3.40 10.35
CA VAL A 106 -3.34 -2.76 9.61
C VAL A 106 -2.15 -2.63 10.57
N ALA A 107 -1.13 -3.46 10.36
CA ALA A 107 0.16 -3.32 11.02
C ALA A 107 1.08 -2.41 10.20
N VAL A 108 1.92 -1.65 10.87
CA VAL A 108 2.97 -0.84 10.24
C VAL A 108 4.30 -1.20 10.86
N TYR A 109 5.25 -1.57 10.01
CA TYR A 109 6.66 -1.74 10.38
C TYR A 109 7.48 -0.61 9.76
N ASN A 110 8.16 0.16 10.60
CA ASN A 110 9.10 1.18 10.16
C ASN A 110 10.48 0.53 9.97
N VAL A 111 10.89 0.35 8.71
CA VAL A 111 12.16 -0.28 8.35
C VAL A 111 13.35 0.58 8.74
N THR A 112 13.16 1.90 8.84
CA THR A 112 14.21 2.85 9.21
C THR A 112 14.50 2.81 10.71
N THR A 113 13.46 2.78 11.55
CA THR A 113 13.60 2.83 13.01
C THR A 113 13.52 1.47 13.70
N GLY A 114 12.96 0.47 13.03
CA GLY A 114 12.63 -0.84 13.62
C GLY A 114 11.35 -0.86 14.44
N GLU A 115 10.59 0.24 14.46
CA GLU A 115 9.36 0.38 15.23
C GLU A 115 8.19 -0.40 14.60
N TRP A 116 7.38 -1.01 15.47
CA TRP A 116 6.11 -1.65 15.12
C TRP A 116 4.95 -0.88 15.72
N ARG A 117 3.87 -0.72 14.96
CA ARG A 117 2.62 -0.15 15.48
C ARG A 117 1.38 -0.67 14.74
N ARG A 118 0.22 -0.52 15.38
CA ARG A 118 -1.08 -0.58 14.70
C ARG A 118 -1.40 0.79 14.11
N GLU A 119 -2.03 0.81 12.94
CA GLU A 119 -2.44 2.06 12.31
C GLU A 119 -3.69 2.62 13.00
N PRO A 120 -3.59 3.72 13.78
CA PRO A 120 -4.64 4.14 14.71
C PRO A 120 -5.91 4.65 14.03
N GLY A 121 -5.85 4.99 12.75
CA GLY A 121 -7.01 5.43 11.97
C GLY A 121 -7.60 4.37 11.05
N ALA A 122 -7.10 3.13 11.11
CA ALA A 122 -7.55 2.05 10.22
C ALA A 122 -9.08 1.87 10.25
N PRO A 123 -9.69 1.41 9.14
CA PRO A 123 -11.12 1.14 9.10
C PRO A 123 -11.54 0.19 10.23
N PRO A 124 -12.72 0.38 10.86
CA PRO A 124 -13.18 -0.47 11.97
C PRO A 124 -13.26 -1.95 11.61
N VAL A 125 -13.51 -2.25 10.34
CA VAL A 125 -13.54 -3.59 9.79
C VAL A 125 -12.62 -3.61 8.56
N VAL A 126 -11.54 -4.39 8.65
CA VAL A 126 -10.67 -4.67 7.50
C VAL A 126 -11.17 -5.95 6.83
N PRO A 127 -11.56 -5.92 5.55
CA PRO A 127 -11.98 -7.13 4.86
C PRO A 127 -10.85 -8.17 4.81
N VAL A 128 -11.21 -9.45 4.97
CA VAL A 128 -10.23 -10.53 4.83
C VAL A 128 -9.87 -10.72 3.35
N PHE A 129 -8.64 -11.12 3.05
CA PHE A 129 -8.17 -11.23 1.66
C PHE A 129 -8.24 -9.92 0.85
N ALA A 130 -8.35 -8.77 1.52
CA ALA A 130 -8.23 -7.46 0.87
C ALA A 130 -6.81 -7.26 0.31
N GLN A 131 -6.71 -6.48 -0.76
CA GLN A 131 -5.43 -6.07 -1.32
C GLN A 131 -4.96 -4.74 -0.73
N CYS A 132 -3.65 -4.61 -0.58
CA CYS A 132 -2.97 -3.42 -0.11
C CYS A 132 -2.03 -2.92 -1.21
N ALA A 133 -2.22 -1.68 -1.66
CA ALA A 133 -1.36 -1.08 -2.68
C ALA A 133 -1.08 0.38 -2.33
N ALA A 134 0.06 0.91 -2.78
CA ALA A 134 0.44 2.29 -2.50
C ALA A 134 0.71 3.07 -3.79
N VAL A 135 0.30 4.35 -3.81
CA VAL A 135 0.61 5.33 -4.85
C VAL A 135 1.14 6.58 -4.17
N GLY A 136 2.42 6.89 -4.38
CA GLY A 136 3.08 7.99 -3.67
C GLY A 136 2.98 7.81 -2.15
N ALA A 137 2.37 8.77 -1.45
CA ALA A 137 2.14 8.71 -0.01
C ALA A 137 0.79 8.06 0.38
N SER A 138 -0.02 7.65 -0.59
CA SER A 138 -1.33 7.05 -0.34
C SER A 138 -1.23 5.53 -0.26
N VAL A 139 -1.90 4.92 0.73
CA VAL A 139 -2.09 3.47 0.85
C VAL A 139 -3.57 3.15 0.71
N ALA A 140 -3.92 2.22 -0.17
CA ALA A 140 -5.28 1.77 -0.39
C ALA A 140 -5.48 0.34 0.11
N ILE A 141 -6.60 0.11 0.79
CA ILE A 141 -7.15 -1.21 1.12
C ILE A 141 -8.35 -1.43 0.20
N ILE A 142 -8.32 -2.49 -0.59
CA ILE A 142 -9.24 -2.70 -1.70
C ILE A 142 -9.87 -4.08 -1.61
N GLY A 143 -11.19 -4.16 -1.68
CA GLY A 143 -11.95 -5.40 -1.84
C GLY A 143 -11.71 -6.41 -0.73
N GLY A 144 -11.75 -7.71 -1.07
CA GLY A 144 -11.68 -8.81 -0.11
C GLY A 144 -13.08 -9.29 0.28
N TRP A 145 -13.19 -10.01 1.40
CA TRP A 145 -14.45 -10.45 1.96
C TRP A 145 -14.78 -9.69 3.24
N ASP A 146 -16.05 -9.31 3.39
CA ASP A 146 -16.54 -8.85 4.68
C ASP A 146 -16.40 -9.99 5.71
N PRO A 147 -15.74 -9.76 6.86
CA PRO A 147 -15.41 -10.83 7.81
C PRO A 147 -16.61 -11.40 8.55
N ARG A 148 -17.81 -10.82 8.39
CA ARG A 148 -19.04 -11.28 9.04
C ARG A 148 -19.89 -12.12 8.10
N SER A 149 -20.06 -11.66 6.86
CA SER A 149 -20.87 -12.32 5.83
C SER A 149 -20.06 -13.28 4.95
N PHE A 150 -18.72 -13.13 4.91
CA PHE A 150 -17.82 -13.83 3.99
C PHE A 150 -18.14 -13.59 2.50
N GLU A 151 -18.81 -12.48 2.21
CA GLU A 151 -19.13 -12.06 0.84
C GLU A 151 -18.07 -11.09 0.30
N PRO A 152 -17.71 -11.18 -0.99
CA PRO A 152 -16.85 -10.20 -1.63
C PRO A 152 -17.41 -8.78 -1.55
N VAL A 153 -16.54 -7.82 -1.24
CA VAL A 153 -16.87 -6.40 -1.15
C VAL A 153 -16.17 -5.57 -2.22
N ALA A 154 -16.75 -4.43 -2.53
CA ALA A 154 -16.19 -3.44 -3.46
C ALA A 154 -15.53 -2.26 -2.74
N ASP A 155 -15.51 -2.28 -1.41
CA ASP A 155 -15.05 -1.19 -0.58
C ASP A 155 -13.57 -0.84 -0.82
N VAL A 156 -13.31 0.45 -0.75
CA VAL A 156 -11.97 1.03 -0.88
C VAL A 156 -11.77 2.01 0.26
N HIS A 157 -10.68 1.83 1.01
CA HIS A 157 -10.26 2.76 2.05
C HIS A 157 -8.86 3.27 1.73
N VAL A 158 -8.68 4.59 1.73
CA VAL A 158 -7.40 5.22 1.40
C VAL A 158 -6.89 5.98 2.62
N LEU A 159 -5.65 5.67 2.99
CA LEU A 159 -4.83 6.41 3.93
C LEU A 159 -3.93 7.37 3.17
N ASP A 160 -3.92 8.63 3.59
CA ASP A 160 -2.80 9.52 3.32
C ASP A 160 -1.75 9.36 4.44
N ALA A 161 -0.66 8.64 4.15
CA ALA A 161 0.37 8.34 5.14
C ALA A 161 1.17 9.57 5.59
N SER A 162 1.14 10.68 4.84
CA SER A 162 1.76 11.94 5.24
C SER A 162 0.97 12.65 6.34
N THR A 163 -0.35 12.43 6.36
CA THR A 163 -1.25 13.10 7.30
C THR A 163 -1.82 12.17 8.38
N GLY A 164 -1.73 10.85 8.17
CA GLY A 164 -2.36 9.84 9.00
C GLY A 164 -3.89 9.83 8.91
N THR A 165 -4.44 10.34 7.79
CA THR A 165 -5.90 10.49 7.62
C THR A 165 -6.44 9.41 6.70
N TRP A 166 -7.44 8.69 7.18
CA TRP A 166 -8.20 7.71 6.40
C TRP A 166 -9.46 8.32 5.82
N ARG A 167 -9.84 7.84 4.64
CA ARG A 167 -11.15 8.11 4.03
C ARG A 167 -11.70 6.85 3.36
N ARG A 168 -13.01 6.74 3.31
CA ARG A 168 -13.68 5.83 2.38
C ARG A 168 -13.63 6.45 0.99
N ALA A 169 -13.15 5.69 0.01
CA ALA A 169 -13.01 6.12 -1.37
C ALA A 169 -14.16 5.60 -2.23
N SER A 170 -14.19 6.02 -3.49
CA SER A 170 -15.12 5.43 -4.47
C SER A 170 -14.94 3.92 -4.53
N PRO A 171 -16.03 3.13 -4.39
CA PRO A 171 -15.95 1.68 -4.47
C PRO A 171 -15.67 1.22 -5.91
N MET A 172 -15.13 0.01 -6.05
CA MET A 172 -15.08 -0.66 -7.36
C MET A 172 -16.49 -0.87 -7.93
N ALA A 173 -16.62 -1.00 -9.25
CA ALA A 173 -17.90 -1.35 -9.86
C ALA A 173 -18.31 -2.79 -9.50
N SER A 174 -17.34 -3.71 -9.44
CA SER A 174 -17.57 -5.11 -9.11
C SER A 174 -16.88 -5.50 -7.79
N PRO A 175 -17.62 -6.04 -6.81
CA PRO A 175 -17.03 -6.68 -5.64
C PRO A 175 -16.12 -7.84 -6.05
N ARG A 176 -14.95 -7.95 -5.42
CA ARG A 176 -13.95 -8.97 -5.77
C ARG A 176 -13.02 -9.32 -4.60
N SER A 177 -12.53 -10.56 -4.62
CA SER A 177 -11.50 -11.10 -3.73
C SER A 177 -10.51 -11.94 -4.53
N PHE A 178 -9.31 -12.20 -3.98
CA PHE A 178 -8.26 -12.99 -4.64
C PHE A 178 -7.88 -12.49 -6.05
N PHE A 179 -8.00 -11.18 -6.27
CA PHE A 179 -7.70 -10.51 -7.52
C PHE A 179 -6.26 -10.00 -7.55
N ALA A 180 -5.72 -9.83 -8.75
CA ALA A 180 -4.46 -9.15 -9.00
C ALA A 180 -4.59 -7.67 -8.69
N CYS A 181 -3.66 -7.10 -7.93
CA CYS A 181 -3.63 -5.68 -7.58
C CYS A 181 -2.20 -5.14 -7.60
N ALA A 182 -1.95 -4.03 -8.29
CA ALA A 182 -0.66 -3.35 -8.25
C ALA A 182 -0.77 -1.87 -8.65
N GLU A 183 0.21 -1.08 -8.20
CA GLU A 183 0.43 0.26 -8.73
C GLU A 183 1.15 0.19 -10.08
N ALA A 184 0.70 0.99 -11.04
CA ALA A 184 1.41 1.26 -12.27
C ALA A 184 1.04 2.66 -12.78
N GLY A 185 2.01 3.43 -13.24
CA GLY A 185 1.79 4.75 -13.83
C GLY A 185 1.01 5.72 -12.93
N GLY A 186 1.16 5.61 -11.61
CA GLY A 186 0.47 6.47 -10.64
C GLY A 186 -1.00 6.12 -10.39
N LYS A 187 -1.45 4.94 -10.83
CA LYS A 187 -2.81 4.42 -10.59
C LYS A 187 -2.73 3.03 -9.99
N ILE A 188 -3.79 2.60 -9.29
CA ILE A 188 -3.90 1.23 -8.77
C ILE A 188 -4.78 0.44 -9.73
N TYR A 189 -4.25 -0.63 -10.29
CA TYR A 189 -5.00 -1.52 -11.18
C TYR A 189 -5.46 -2.75 -10.42
N VAL A 190 -6.67 -3.20 -10.73
CA VAL A 190 -7.23 -4.46 -10.25
C VAL A 190 -7.72 -5.29 -11.43
N ALA A 191 -7.50 -6.60 -11.42
CA ALA A 191 -8.05 -7.52 -12.42
C ALA A 191 -8.28 -8.91 -11.85
N GLY A 192 -9.29 -9.59 -12.40
CA GLY A 192 -9.63 -10.94 -11.96
C GLY A 192 -10.22 -10.98 -10.55
N GLY A 193 -9.93 -12.08 -9.85
CA GLY A 193 -10.58 -12.51 -8.62
C GLY A 193 -11.88 -13.24 -8.88
N HIS A 194 -12.72 -13.36 -7.86
CA HIS A 194 -14.07 -13.91 -8.01
C HIS A 194 -15.16 -13.03 -7.41
N ASP A 195 -16.37 -13.21 -7.94
CA ASP A 195 -17.61 -12.59 -7.46
C ASP A 195 -18.26 -13.37 -6.29
N LYS A 196 -19.40 -12.88 -5.82
CA LYS A 196 -20.23 -13.53 -4.79
C LYS A 196 -20.70 -14.96 -5.12
N HIS A 197 -20.70 -15.32 -6.41
CA HIS A 197 -21.06 -16.65 -6.89
C HIS A 197 -19.82 -17.53 -7.06
N LYS A 198 -18.63 -17.04 -6.68
CA LYS A 198 -17.33 -17.70 -6.85
C LYS A 198 -16.98 -17.93 -8.32
N ASN A 199 -17.55 -17.14 -9.22
CA ASN A 199 -17.14 -17.14 -10.62
C ASN A 199 -15.89 -16.26 -10.77
N ALA A 200 -14.90 -16.79 -11.47
CA ALA A 200 -13.68 -16.09 -11.81
C ALA A 200 -14.02 -14.93 -12.75
N LEU A 201 -13.33 -13.81 -12.56
CA LEU A 201 -13.60 -12.59 -13.30
C LEU A 201 -12.59 -12.39 -14.42
N LYS A 202 -13.06 -11.83 -15.53
CA LYS A 202 -12.22 -11.23 -16.60
C LYS A 202 -12.15 -9.71 -16.50
N THR A 203 -13.00 -9.10 -15.69
CA THR A 203 -13.15 -7.65 -15.57
C THR A 203 -11.96 -7.03 -14.84
N ALA A 204 -11.58 -5.82 -15.25
CA ALA A 204 -10.51 -5.05 -14.65
C ALA A 204 -10.87 -3.57 -14.54
N GLU A 205 -10.28 -2.89 -13.57
CA GLU A 205 -10.55 -1.49 -13.27
C GLU A 205 -9.26 -0.79 -12.81
N ALA A 206 -9.12 0.51 -13.09
CA ALA A 206 -7.99 1.31 -12.64
C ALA A 206 -8.47 2.47 -11.76
N TYR A 207 -7.98 2.54 -10.53
CA TYR A 207 -8.29 3.60 -9.58
C TYR A 207 -7.30 4.74 -9.68
N ASP A 208 -7.84 5.95 -9.85
CA ASP A 208 -7.11 7.20 -9.75
C ASP A 208 -7.29 7.80 -8.34
N PRO A 209 -6.25 7.81 -7.49
CA PRO A 209 -6.36 8.34 -6.14
C PRO A 209 -6.52 9.87 -6.10
N VAL A 210 -6.14 10.58 -7.16
CA VAL A 210 -6.29 12.05 -7.27
C VAL A 210 -7.72 12.40 -7.63
N ALA A 211 -8.32 11.69 -8.59
CA ALA A 211 -9.70 11.90 -8.99
C ALA A 211 -10.71 11.20 -8.07
N ASP A 212 -10.27 10.27 -7.20
CA ASP A 212 -11.11 9.38 -6.40
C ASP A 212 -12.14 8.64 -7.26
N ALA A 213 -11.69 8.09 -8.38
CA ALA A 213 -12.55 7.49 -9.39
C ALA A 213 -11.93 6.24 -10.02
N TRP A 214 -12.80 5.30 -10.42
CA TRP A 214 -12.42 4.10 -11.14
C TRP A 214 -12.68 4.27 -12.65
N ASP A 215 -11.71 3.88 -13.45
CA ASP A 215 -11.82 3.73 -14.91
C ASP A 215 -12.03 2.23 -15.24
N PRO A 216 -13.19 1.83 -15.78
CA PRO A 216 -13.40 0.47 -16.22
C PRO A 216 -12.51 0.15 -17.43
N LEU A 217 -11.79 -0.95 -17.35
CA LEU A 217 -10.91 -1.40 -18.43
C LEU A 217 -11.63 -2.46 -19.28
N PRO A 218 -11.21 -2.66 -20.53
CA PRO A 218 -11.65 -3.82 -21.30
C PRO A 218 -11.35 -5.12 -20.55
N ASP A 219 -12.20 -6.12 -20.77
CA ASP A 219 -11.99 -7.44 -20.19
C ASP A 219 -10.68 -8.06 -20.64
N MET A 220 -10.06 -8.83 -19.74
CA MET A 220 -9.03 -9.79 -20.11
C MET A 220 -9.59 -10.85 -21.07
N SER A 221 -8.70 -11.51 -21.81
CA SER A 221 -9.09 -12.59 -22.71
C SER A 221 -9.59 -13.82 -21.97
N GLU A 222 -9.21 -13.99 -20.71
CA GLU A 222 -9.57 -15.12 -19.86
C GLU A 222 -9.88 -14.68 -18.43
N GLU A 223 -10.73 -15.45 -17.76
CA GLU A 223 -11.02 -15.28 -16.34
C GLU A 223 -9.85 -15.78 -15.47
N ARG A 224 -9.58 -15.09 -14.35
CA ARG A 224 -8.45 -15.38 -13.46
C ARG A 224 -8.82 -15.18 -12.00
N ASP A 225 -9.06 -16.26 -11.26
CA ASP A 225 -9.15 -16.26 -9.80
C ASP A 225 -7.79 -16.62 -9.17
N GLU A 226 -7.53 -16.14 -7.95
CA GLU A 226 -6.24 -16.28 -7.25
C GLU A 226 -5.02 -15.88 -8.10
N CYS A 227 -5.15 -14.80 -8.86
CA CYS A 227 -4.07 -14.23 -9.67
C CYS A 227 -3.25 -13.19 -8.90
N ASP A 228 -2.01 -12.98 -9.36
CA ASP A 228 -1.09 -12.01 -8.77
C ASP A 228 -0.98 -10.75 -9.65
N GLY A 229 -0.78 -9.60 -9.02
CA GLY A 229 -0.71 -8.29 -9.66
C GLY A 229 0.69 -7.72 -9.64
N MET A 230 1.18 -7.23 -10.78
CA MET A 230 2.51 -6.65 -10.87
C MET A 230 2.58 -5.48 -11.84
N ALA A 231 3.53 -4.57 -11.62
CA ALA A 231 3.91 -3.58 -12.63
C ALA A 231 4.95 -4.17 -13.60
N THR A 232 5.02 -3.62 -14.82
CA THR A 232 6.16 -3.82 -15.71
C THR A 232 7.45 -3.25 -15.11
N VAL A 233 8.58 -3.68 -15.69
CA VAL A 233 9.92 -3.10 -15.46
C VAL A 233 9.92 -1.57 -15.53
N ALA A 234 9.19 -0.99 -16.49
CA ALA A 234 9.08 0.46 -16.65
C ALA A 234 8.11 1.12 -15.65
N GLY A 235 7.37 0.34 -14.86
CA GLY A 235 6.38 0.83 -13.90
C GLY A 235 5.15 1.45 -14.55
N ASP A 236 4.97 1.29 -15.86
CA ASP A 236 3.97 2.01 -16.67
C ASP A 236 2.74 1.17 -17.01
N ARG A 237 2.82 -0.15 -16.82
CA ARG A 237 1.80 -1.12 -17.23
C ARG A 237 1.57 -2.14 -16.14
N PHE A 238 0.35 -2.66 -16.10
CA PHE A 238 -0.10 -3.64 -15.13
C PHE A 238 -0.12 -5.05 -15.73
N LEU A 239 0.28 -6.05 -14.95
CA LEU A 239 0.24 -7.47 -15.27
C LEU A 239 -0.70 -8.18 -14.29
N ALA A 240 -1.64 -8.95 -14.85
CA ALA A 240 -2.38 -9.98 -14.13
C ALA A 240 -1.74 -11.33 -14.46
N VAL A 241 -1.20 -12.00 -13.44
CA VAL A 241 -0.33 -13.15 -13.59
C VAL A 241 -0.97 -14.39 -13.01
N SER A 242 -0.90 -15.51 -13.74
CA SER A 242 -1.43 -16.79 -13.30
C SER A 242 -2.94 -16.72 -13.00
N GLY A 243 -3.38 -17.51 -12.02
CA GLY A 243 -4.76 -17.71 -11.66
C GLY A 243 -5.40 -18.88 -12.39
N TYR A 244 -6.65 -19.17 -12.06
CA TYR A 244 -7.42 -20.24 -12.68
C TYR A 244 -8.82 -19.77 -13.10
N ARG A 245 -9.42 -20.57 -13.98
CA ARG A 245 -10.78 -20.40 -14.49
C ARG A 245 -11.79 -21.07 -13.57
N THR A 246 -13.04 -20.63 -13.56
CA THR A 246 -14.14 -21.26 -12.80
C THR A 246 -14.27 -22.74 -13.15
N ALA A 247 -14.18 -23.07 -14.43
CA ALA A 247 -14.28 -24.46 -14.90
C ALA A 247 -13.06 -25.33 -14.48
N ARG A 248 -11.99 -24.72 -13.98
CA ARG A 248 -10.71 -25.39 -13.69
C ARG A 248 -10.13 -24.96 -12.35
N GLN A 249 -10.99 -24.85 -11.33
CA GLN A 249 -10.61 -24.40 -9.98
C GLN A 249 -9.36 -25.13 -9.46
N GLY A 250 -8.38 -24.36 -8.97
CA GLY A 250 -7.07 -24.85 -8.51
C GLY A 250 -6.09 -25.26 -9.62
N GLY A 251 -6.52 -25.27 -10.89
CA GLY A 251 -5.69 -25.51 -12.07
C GLY A 251 -4.99 -24.24 -12.54
N PHE A 252 -4.02 -23.74 -11.78
CA PHE A 252 -3.30 -22.50 -12.07
C PHE A 252 -2.59 -22.51 -13.42
N GLU A 253 -2.81 -21.44 -14.19
CA GLU A 253 -2.20 -21.24 -15.50
C GLU A 253 -0.79 -20.66 -15.39
N ARG A 254 0.04 -20.89 -16.42
CA ARG A 254 1.44 -20.39 -16.48
C ARG A 254 1.59 -19.28 -17.51
N ASP A 255 0.59 -18.42 -17.56
CA ASP A 255 0.56 -17.25 -18.44
C ASP A 255 0.27 -15.99 -17.63
N ALA A 256 0.33 -14.85 -18.30
CA ALA A 256 -0.09 -13.57 -17.77
C ALA A 256 -0.72 -12.74 -18.88
N GLU A 257 -1.43 -11.70 -18.50
CA GLU A 257 -1.86 -10.64 -19.40
C GLU A 257 -1.36 -9.31 -18.88
N TRP A 258 -0.84 -8.47 -19.76
CA TRP A 258 -0.47 -7.11 -19.42
C TRP A 258 -1.35 -6.11 -20.14
N PHE A 259 -1.74 -5.06 -19.43
CA PHE A 259 -2.56 -3.99 -19.94
C PHE A 259 -1.69 -2.89 -20.55
N ASP A 260 -1.97 -2.55 -21.81
CA ASP A 260 -1.38 -1.42 -22.53
C ASP A 260 -2.28 -0.18 -22.37
N PRO A 261 -1.92 0.82 -21.54
CA PRO A 261 -2.78 1.98 -21.34
C PRO A 261 -2.95 2.82 -22.61
N ALA A 262 -1.95 2.85 -23.50
CA ALA A 262 -2.01 3.64 -24.73
C ALA A 262 -2.97 3.00 -25.75
N ALA A 263 -2.95 1.67 -25.86
CA ALA A 263 -3.88 0.94 -26.73
C ALA A 263 -5.23 0.63 -26.05
N ARG A 264 -5.33 0.83 -24.73
CA ARG A 264 -6.40 0.30 -23.86
C ARG A 264 -6.71 -1.16 -24.20
N ALA A 265 -5.70 -2.02 -24.21
CA ALA A 265 -5.86 -3.42 -24.60
C ALA A 265 -4.96 -4.34 -23.79
N TRP A 266 -5.46 -5.54 -23.52
CA TRP A 266 -4.69 -6.62 -22.92
C TRP A 266 -3.85 -7.35 -23.96
N ARG A 267 -2.67 -7.79 -23.54
CA ARG A 267 -1.79 -8.63 -24.35
C ARG A 267 -1.30 -9.81 -23.54
N ARG A 268 -1.42 -10.99 -24.12
CA ARG A 268 -1.05 -12.25 -23.48
C ARG A 268 0.47 -12.48 -23.52
N LEU A 269 0.97 -13.03 -22.42
CA LEU A 269 2.34 -13.51 -22.24
C LEU A 269 2.28 -14.98 -21.87
N GLU A 270 2.85 -15.81 -22.73
CA GLU A 270 2.94 -17.25 -22.50
C GLU A 270 4.19 -17.60 -21.69
N ARG A 271 4.10 -18.70 -20.92
CA ARG A 271 5.25 -19.31 -20.20
C ARG A 271 5.89 -18.38 -19.17
N VAL A 272 5.07 -17.62 -18.46
CA VAL A 272 5.53 -16.73 -17.38
C VAL A 272 5.93 -17.59 -16.18
N ARG A 273 7.13 -17.35 -15.64
CA ARG A 273 7.58 -17.97 -14.40
C ARG A 273 7.04 -17.14 -13.23
N ALA A 274 5.84 -17.51 -12.80
CA ALA A 274 5.17 -16.94 -11.66
C ALA A 274 4.33 -18.06 -11.02
N PRO A 275 4.97 -18.99 -10.30
CA PRO A 275 4.21 -19.97 -9.57
C PRO A 275 3.28 -19.24 -8.58
N PRO A 276 2.11 -19.83 -8.25
CA PRO A 276 1.13 -19.24 -7.32
C PRO A 276 1.68 -18.87 -5.91
N SER A 277 2.94 -19.21 -5.65
CA SER A 277 3.68 -19.12 -4.40
C SER A 277 4.87 -18.14 -4.45
N ALA A 278 5.19 -17.56 -5.60
CA ALA A 278 6.30 -16.61 -5.72
C ALA A 278 5.92 -15.23 -5.17
N ALA A 279 6.80 -14.61 -4.40
CA ALA A 279 6.69 -13.19 -4.11
C ALA A 279 7.39 -12.39 -5.20
N HIS A 280 6.65 -11.45 -5.79
CA HIS A 280 7.18 -10.56 -6.81
C HIS A 280 7.39 -9.14 -6.26
N VAL A 281 8.41 -8.45 -6.76
CA VAL A 281 8.71 -7.07 -6.37
C VAL A 281 9.47 -6.36 -7.47
N VAL A 282 9.19 -5.06 -7.68
CA VAL A 282 9.96 -4.23 -8.60
C VAL A 282 11.05 -3.48 -7.83
N VAL A 283 12.31 -3.71 -8.22
CA VAL A 283 13.51 -3.10 -7.61
C VAL A 283 14.25 -2.29 -8.66
N LYS A 284 14.30 -0.96 -8.51
CA LYS A 284 14.97 -0.03 -9.45
C LYS A 284 14.58 -0.29 -10.92
N GLY A 285 13.29 -0.44 -11.15
CA GLY A 285 12.74 -0.72 -12.48
C GLY A 285 13.09 -2.11 -13.01
N LYS A 286 13.27 -3.11 -12.14
CA LYS A 286 13.47 -4.49 -12.54
C LYS A 286 12.58 -5.42 -11.75
N VAL A 287 12.01 -6.40 -12.44
CA VAL A 287 11.15 -7.40 -11.81
C VAL A 287 12.03 -8.45 -11.14
N TRP A 288 11.80 -8.63 -9.83
CA TRP A 288 12.40 -9.68 -9.03
C TRP A 288 11.31 -10.67 -8.60
N CYS A 289 11.71 -11.93 -8.46
CA CYS A 289 10.90 -13.03 -7.99
C CYS A 289 11.67 -13.75 -6.88
N ILE A 290 11.00 -14.03 -5.76
CA ILE A 290 11.55 -14.77 -4.62
C ILE A 290 10.82 -16.09 -4.58
N GLU A 291 11.49 -17.14 -5.04
CA GLU A 291 10.92 -18.46 -5.21
C GLU A 291 11.99 -19.54 -5.09
N GLY A 292 11.56 -20.75 -4.73
CA GLY A 292 12.44 -21.92 -4.68
C GLY A 292 13.62 -21.72 -3.73
N THR A 293 14.81 -21.51 -4.29
CA THR A 293 16.08 -21.46 -3.55
C THR A 293 16.85 -20.16 -3.74
N ALA A 294 16.30 -19.15 -4.43
CA ALA A 294 17.01 -17.88 -4.62
C ALA A 294 16.09 -16.66 -4.86
N VAL A 295 16.70 -15.47 -4.84
CA VAL A 295 16.13 -14.24 -5.40
C VAL A 295 16.56 -14.13 -6.85
N MET A 296 15.58 -14.02 -7.75
CA MET A 296 15.76 -14.04 -9.19
C MET A 296 15.37 -12.69 -9.80
N GLU A 297 16.22 -12.13 -10.65
CA GLU A 297 15.94 -10.92 -11.45
C GLU A 297 15.61 -11.30 -12.89
N TRP A 298 14.52 -10.75 -13.43
CA TRP A 298 14.18 -10.90 -14.83
C TRP A 298 15.12 -10.06 -15.71
N ILE A 299 15.77 -10.70 -16.69
CA ILE A 299 16.71 -10.06 -17.62
C ILE A 299 16.26 -10.15 -19.09
N GLY A 300 14.95 -10.35 -19.30
CA GLY A 300 14.29 -10.32 -20.60
C GLY A 300 14.06 -11.69 -21.22
N MET A 301 13.14 -11.75 -22.20
CA MET A 301 12.62 -13.00 -22.77
C MET A 301 13.69 -13.96 -23.30
N ARG A 302 14.78 -13.44 -23.88
CA ARG A 302 15.87 -14.27 -24.42
C ARG A 302 16.79 -14.85 -23.34
N ARG A 303 16.99 -14.11 -22.24
CA ARG A 303 17.96 -14.45 -21.20
C ARG A 303 17.31 -15.04 -19.94
N GLY A 304 16.00 -14.91 -19.81
CA GLY A 304 15.22 -15.45 -18.71
C GLY A 304 15.52 -14.75 -17.39
N TRP A 305 15.80 -15.54 -16.37
CA TRP A 305 16.03 -15.10 -15.00
C TRP A 305 17.49 -15.29 -14.60
N ARG A 306 18.00 -14.38 -13.77
CA ARG A 306 19.34 -14.44 -13.19
C ARG A 306 19.26 -14.35 -11.67
N GLU A 307 19.97 -15.23 -10.99
CA GLU A 307 20.12 -15.16 -9.54
C GLU A 307 20.84 -13.87 -9.11
N VAL A 308 20.27 -13.17 -8.13
CA VAL A 308 20.83 -11.93 -7.58
C VAL A 308 21.12 -12.01 -6.08
N GLY A 309 20.61 -13.03 -5.39
CA GLY A 309 20.87 -13.25 -3.98
C GLY A 309 20.29 -14.58 -3.46
N PRO A 310 20.70 -14.99 -2.26
CA PRO A 310 20.21 -16.22 -1.64
C PRO A 310 18.73 -16.09 -1.25
N TYR A 311 18.03 -17.21 -1.14
CA TYR A 311 16.66 -17.24 -0.61
C TYR A 311 16.62 -16.82 0.87
N PRO A 312 15.50 -16.21 1.35
CA PRO A 312 15.37 -15.82 2.74
C PRO A 312 15.52 -17.04 3.67
N PRO A 313 16.46 -17.01 4.65
CA PRO A 313 16.71 -18.17 5.49
C PRO A 313 15.49 -18.51 6.36
N GLY A 314 15.04 -19.76 6.29
CA GLY A 314 13.91 -20.27 7.07
C GLY A 314 12.53 -19.78 6.63
N LEU A 315 12.40 -19.13 5.47
CA LEU A 315 11.09 -18.74 4.93
C LEU A 315 10.37 -19.92 4.28
N LYS A 316 9.17 -20.23 4.76
CA LYS A 316 8.31 -21.23 4.15
C LYS A 316 7.91 -20.85 2.74
N ALA A 317 8.25 -21.69 1.77
CA ALA A 317 7.91 -21.49 0.37
C ALA A 317 6.39 -21.29 0.19
N GLY A 318 6.02 -20.29 -0.63
CA GLY A 318 4.62 -19.97 -0.93
C GLY A 318 3.87 -19.12 0.06
N THR A 319 4.51 -18.69 1.14
CA THR A 319 3.91 -17.75 2.10
C THR A 319 4.41 -16.32 1.92
N ALA A 320 5.31 -16.12 0.97
CA ALA A 320 6.05 -14.89 0.82
C ALA A 320 5.17 -13.77 0.22
N ARG A 321 5.31 -12.55 0.76
CA ARG A 321 4.90 -11.29 0.13
C ARG A 321 6.06 -10.32 0.20
N ALA A 322 6.28 -9.54 -0.85
CA ALA A 322 7.46 -8.68 -0.94
C ALA A 322 7.10 -7.25 -1.36
N VAL A 323 7.80 -6.29 -0.77
CA VAL A 323 7.75 -4.88 -1.16
C VAL A 323 9.15 -4.31 -1.24
N CYS A 324 9.32 -3.29 -2.07
CA CYS A 324 10.56 -2.56 -2.17
C CYS A 324 10.52 -1.33 -1.26
N VAL A 325 11.62 -1.03 -0.59
CA VAL A 325 11.76 0.18 0.23
C VAL A 325 13.10 0.87 -0.05
N GLY A 326 13.29 2.08 0.48
CA GLY A 326 14.54 2.80 0.32
C GLY A 326 14.79 3.26 -1.12
N GLY A 327 13.77 3.31 -1.98
CA GLY A 327 13.93 3.59 -3.41
C GLY A 327 14.69 2.50 -4.18
N GLY A 328 14.57 1.24 -3.75
CA GLY A 328 15.30 0.13 -4.39
C GLY A 328 16.54 -0.36 -3.67
N GLU A 329 16.82 0.17 -2.48
CA GLU A 329 17.99 -0.24 -1.70
C GLU A 329 17.73 -1.48 -0.86
N LYS A 330 16.48 -1.71 -0.47
CA LYS A 330 16.07 -2.87 0.31
C LYS A 330 14.81 -3.51 -0.24
N VAL A 331 14.68 -4.81 -0.02
CA VAL A 331 13.45 -5.56 -0.24
C VAL A 331 13.00 -6.13 1.09
N VAL A 332 11.74 -5.87 1.46
CA VAL A 332 11.14 -6.44 2.66
C VAL A 332 10.25 -7.59 2.24
N VAL A 333 10.45 -8.74 2.87
CA VAL A 333 9.66 -9.96 2.66
C VAL A 333 8.98 -10.33 3.96
N THR A 334 7.70 -10.67 3.91
CA THR A 334 6.98 -11.30 5.01
C THR A 334 6.54 -12.69 4.62
N GLY A 335 6.44 -13.59 5.58
CA GLY A 335 6.00 -14.97 5.38
C GLY A 335 6.13 -15.80 6.66
N ALA A 336 5.71 -17.06 6.57
CA ALA A 336 5.78 -18.01 7.67
C ALA A 336 7.20 -18.56 7.82
N VAL A 337 7.60 -18.89 9.05
CA VAL A 337 8.90 -19.52 9.35
C VAL A 337 8.78 -21.05 9.29
N ASP A 338 9.71 -21.71 8.59
CA ASP A 338 9.81 -23.17 8.52
C ASP A 338 10.27 -23.79 9.85
N GLY A 339 9.68 -24.92 10.25
CA GLY A 339 10.16 -25.75 11.36
C GLY A 339 9.56 -25.46 12.75
N GLU A 340 8.61 -24.53 12.88
CA GLU A 340 7.81 -24.42 14.11
C GLU A 340 6.54 -25.27 14.02
N GLU A 341 6.45 -26.33 14.85
CA GLU A 341 5.22 -27.12 15.00
C GLU A 341 4.06 -26.19 15.40
N GLY A 342 3.02 -26.12 14.56
CA GLY A 342 1.85 -25.28 14.81
C GLY A 342 1.70 -24.05 13.91
N GLY A 343 2.48 -23.90 12.83
CA GLY A 343 2.16 -22.99 11.70
C GLY A 343 1.94 -21.51 12.03
N GLY A 344 2.43 -21.02 13.18
CA GLY A 344 1.83 -19.85 13.82
C GLY A 344 2.60 -18.53 13.78
N ARG A 345 3.90 -18.52 13.45
CA ARG A 345 4.70 -17.28 13.51
C ARG A 345 5.21 -16.83 12.15
N HIS A 346 4.79 -15.64 11.77
CA HIS A 346 5.33 -14.89 10.65
C HIS A 346 6.53 -14.06 11.10
N ALA A 347 7.47 -13.88 10.18
CA ALA A 347 8.60 -13.00 10.36
C ALA A 347 8.71 -12.02 9.19
N ILE A 348 9.63 -11.08 9.33
CA ILE A 348 10.07 -10.20 8.25
C ILE A 348 11.53 -10.50 7.94
N TRP A 349 11.88 -10.47 6.66
CA TRP A 349 13.24 -10.49 6.17
C TRP A 349 13.51 -9.21 5.39
N VAL A 350 14.59 -8.51 5.73
CA VAL A 350 15.03 -7.30 5.03
C VAL A 350 16.28 -7.65 4.23
N PHE A 351 16.16 -7.66 2.90
CA PHE A 351 17.28 -7.85 1.98
C PHE A 351 17.99 -6.52 1.75
N ASP A 352 19.30 -6.49 1.95
CA ASP A 352 20.13 -5.39 1.46
C ASP A 352 20.54 -5.68 0.01
N VAL A 353 20.09 -4.83 -0.94
CA VAL A 353 20.30 -5.07 -2.38
C VAL A 353 21.78 -4.97 -2.76
N LYS A 354 22.56 -4.14 -2.06
CA LYS A 354 23.98 -3.91 -2.37
C LYS A 354 24.87 -5.03 -1.81
N GLY A 355 24.67 -5.37 -0.55
CA GLY A 355 25.37 -6.40 0.21
C GLY A 355 24.88 -7.81 -0.05
N LYS A 356 23.70 -7.95 -0.68
CA LYS A 356 23.06 -9.23 -1.03
C LYS A 356 22.86 -10.15 0.17
N SER A 357 22.49 -9.57 1.30
CA SER A 357 22.35 -10.27 2.58
C SER A 357 20.97 -10.02 3.19
N TRP A 358 20.52 -10.99 3.99
CA TRP A 358 19.26 -10.90 4.72
C TRP A 358 19.51 -10.52 6.17
N THR A 359 18.64 -9.64 6.68
CA THR A 359 18.44 -9.45 8.12
C THR A 359 17.07 -9.99 8.48
N VAL A 360 17.01 -10.92 9.45
CA VAL A 360 15.75 -11.48 9.93
C VAL A 360 15.24 -10.61 11.08
N VAL A 361 14.01 -10.12 10.95
CA VAL A 361 13.31 -9.31 11.94
C VAL A 361 12.15 -10.15 12.49
N ARG A 362 12.22 -10.45 13.79
CA ARG A 362 11.14 -11.12 14.50
C ARG A 362 10.16 -10.08 15.03
N PRO A 363 8.91 -10.07 14.58
CA PRO A 363 7.92 -9.14 15.12
C PRO A 363 7.62 -9.45 16.60
N PRO A 364 7.17 -8.45 17.37
CA PRO A 364 6.52 -8.70 18.65
C PRO A 364 5.35 -9.70 18.49
N PRO A 365 4.96 -10.46 19.54
CA PRO A 365 3.95 -11.52 19.45
C PRO A 365 2.62 -11.09 18.82
N GLU A 366 2.16 -9.89 19.15
CA GLU A 366 0.92 -9.29 18.63
C GLU A 366 1.00 -8.95 17.13
N PHE A 367 2.19 -8.86 16.55
CA PHE A 367 2.46 -8.66 15.13
C PHE A 367 3.04 -9.90 14.43
N ALA A 368 2.97 -11.08 15.06
CA ALA A 368 3.49 -12.32 14.50
C ALA A 368 2.49 -13.11 13.63
N GLY A 369 1.32 -12.53 13.33
CA GLY A 369 0.26 -13.17 12.55
C GLY A 369 0.47 -13.12 11.03
N PHE A 370 -0.29 -13.94 10.31
CA PHE A 370 -0.24 -14.04 8.86
C PHE A 370 -0.52 -12.71 8.16
N VAL A 371 0.32 -12.37 7.17
CA VAL A 371 0.15 -11.17 6.36
C VAL A 371 -0.30 -11.55 4.97
N PHE A 372 -1.48 -11.08 4.56
CA PHE A 372 -2.06 -11.43 3.26
C PHE A 372 -1.56 -10.53 2.13
N SER A 373 -1.55 -9.21 2.38
CA SER A 373 -1.17 -8.20 1.40
C SER A 373 -0.39 -7.07 2.07
N VAL A 374 0.50 -6.44 1.29
CA VAL A 374 1.51 -5.51 1.77
C VAL A 374 1.72 -4.35 0.80
N ALA A 375 1.99 -3.18 1.34
CA ALA A 375 2.41 -2.02 0.57
C ALA A 375 3.49 -1.26 1.33
N SER A 376 4.36 -0.56 0.60
CA SER A 376 5.37 0.30 1.20
C SER A 376 5.17 1.75 0.80
N VAL A 377 5.50 2.66 1.71
CA VAL A 377 5.51 4.10 1.48
C VAL A 377 6.77 4.68 2.09
N ARG A 378 7.33 5.70 1.45
CA ARG A 378 8.44 6.50 1.98
C ARG A 378 7.96 7.90 2.32
N ILE A 379 8.12 8.32 3.59
CA ILE A 379 7.61 9.62 4.12
C ILE A 379 8.70 10.49 4.72
#